data_AF-A0A158NX21-F1
#
_entry.id   AF-A0A158NX21-F1
#
_cell.length_a   1.000
_cell.length_b   1.000
_cell.length_c   1.000
_cell.angle_alpha   90.00
_cell.angle_beta   90.00
_cell.angle_gamma   90.00
#
_symmetry.space_group_name_H-M   'P 1'
#
loop_
_entity.id
_entity.type
_entity.pdbx_description
1 polymer ?
#
loop_
_entity_poly.entity_id
_entity_poly.type
_entity_poly.pdbx_seq_one_letter_code
_entity_poly.pdbx_strand_id
1 'polypeptide(L)'
;DANLTPEEKILEQITTAETEQRLITRRKFLAEKCAEEGLDRPGNDSLHRPNAWEFLVNKEYHLIWCNVFKAASTSWMYNFNLLAGYSPQFLKASKAVPVSLARQRYPRHSAEELAKYLNDSISFLIVRHPFERLLSAYRDKLEHSLPHTFHSNLGAHIVWHYRAR
;
A
#
# COMPACT_ATOMS: atom_id res chain seq x y z
N ASP A 1 12.11 7.32 -20.10
CA ASP A 1 13.13 7.36 -21.18
C ASP A 1 13.22 8.74 -21.81
N ALA A 2 13.81 9.68 -21.06
CA ALA A 2 14.24 10.99 -21.54
C ALA A 2 15.73 11.13 -21.20
N ASN A 3 16.49 11.80 -22.07
CA ASN A 3 17.95 11.91 -22.02
C ASN A 3 18.47 12.48 -20.69
N LEU A 4 18.74 11.60 -19.72
CA LEU A 4 19.43 11.95 -18.49
C LEU A 4 20.92 12.19 -18.79
N THR A 5 21.47 13.24 -18.20
CA THR A 5 22.91 13.51 -18.15
C THR A 5 23.64 12.37 -17.43
N PRO A 6 24.96 12.22 -17.64
CA PRO A 6 25.75 11.23 -16.90
C PRO A 6 25.63 11.38 -15.37
N GLU A 7 25.58 12.62 -14.87
CA GLU A 7 25.42 12.91 -13.44
C GLU A 7 24.05 12.46 -12.91
N GLU A 8 22.98 12.74 -13.65
CA GLU A 8 21.62 12.31 -13.27
C GLU A 8 21.48 10.78 -13.27
N LYS A 9 22.12 10.09 -14.22
CA LYS A 9 22.16 8.62 -14.23
C LYS A 9 22.89 8.05 -13.01
N ILE A 10 24.01 8.66 -12.62
CA ILE A 10 24.74 8.25 -11.41
C ILE A 10 23.88 8.47 -10.17
N LEU A 11 23.21 9.63 -10.07
CA LEU A 11 22.32 9.93 -8.95
C LEU A 11 21.12 8.97 -8.87
N GLU A 12 20.52 8.60 -10.01
CA GLU A 12 19.45 7.62 -10.08
C GLU A 12 19.91 6.22 -9.65
N GLN A 13 21.12 5.80 -10.06
CA GLN A 13 21.72 4.54 -9.63
C GLN A 13 21.96 4.51 -8.12
N ILE A 14 22.52 5.57 -7.55
CA ILE A 14 22.73 5.70 -6.10
C ILE A 14 21.39 5.63 -5.37
N THR A 15 20.39 6.39 -5.82
CA THR A 15 19.06 6.43 -5.19
C THR A 15 18.37 5.05 -5.24
N THR A 16 18.52 4.34 -6.36
CA THR A 16 18.02 2.98 -6.54
C THR A 16 18.69 2.02 -5.57
N ALA A 17 20.02 2.05 -5.48
CA ALA A 17 20.79 1.19 -4.57
C ALA A 17 20.44 1.44 -3.10
N GLU A 18 20.31 2.70 -2.68
CA GLU A 18 19.87 3.06 -1.33
C GLU A 18 18.45 2.56 -1.04
N THR A 19 17.56 2.68 -2.03
CA THR A 19 16.19 2.19 -1.91
C THR A 19 16.13 0.68 -1.78
N GLU A 20 16.89 -0.05 -2.60
CA GLU A 20 17.02 -1.49 -2.52
C GLU A 20 17.52 -1.93 -1.13
N GLN A 21 18.60 -1.32 -0.65
CA GLN A 21 19.17 -1.65 0.66
C GLN A 21 18.17 -1.41 1.80
N ARG A 22 17.41 -0.32 1.72
CA ARG A 22 16.34 -0.02 2.68
C ARG A 22 15.21 -1.04 2.63
N LEU A 23 14.81 -1.50 1.44
CA LEU A 23 13.75 -2.50 1.28
C LEU A 23 14.21 -3.89 1.77
N ILE A 24 15.47 -4.27 1.50
CA ILE A 24 16.07 -5.50 2.04
C ILE A 24 16.05 -5.47 3.57
N THR A 25 16.50 -4.36 4.17
CA THR A 25 16.51 -4.17 5.62
C THR A 25 15.11 -4.28 6.22
N ARG A 26 14.12 -3.63 5.59
CA ARG A 26 12.71 -3.72 6.02
C ARG A 26 12.14 -5.12 5.91
N ARG A 27 12.45 -5.85 4.83
CA ARG A 27 12.00 -7.22 4.63
C ARG A 27 12.54 -8.12 5.74
N LYS A 28 13.83 -8.00 6.06
CA LYS A 28 14.47 -8.75 7.15
C LYS A 28 13.81 -8.45 8.50
N PHE A 29 13.68 -7.17 8.84
CA PHE A 29 13.04 -6.76 10.10
C PHE A 29 11.59 -7.24 10.21
N LEU A 30 10.81 -7.16 9.13
CA LEU A 30 9.43 -7.65 9.11
C LEU A 30 9.37 -9.16 9.37
N ALA A 31 10.22 -9.95 8.70
CA ALA A 31 10.26 -11.39 8.89
C ALA A 31 10.64 -11.76 10.33
N GLU A 32 11.65 -11.10 10.90
CA GLU A 32 12.06 -11.30 12.29
C GLU A 32 10.91 -11.01 13.27
N LYS A 33 10.23 -9.87 13.11
CA LYS A 33 9.11 -9.51 14.00
C LYS A 33 7.88 -10.39 13.80
N CYS A 34 7.57 -10.80 12.58
CA CYS A 34 6.50 -11.76 12.35
C CYS A 34 6.80 -13.11 13.04
N ALA A 35 8.05 -13.57 13.01
CA ALA A 35 8.45 -14.81 13.68
C ALA A 35 8.41 -14.71 15.21
N GLU A 36 8.86 -13.59 15.78
CA GLU A 36 8.78 -13.31 17.22
C GLU A 36 7.33 -13.30 17.73
N GLU A 37 6.42 -12.70 16.95
CA GLU A 37 4.99 -12.61 17.27
C GLU A 37 4.18 -13.86 16.83
N GLY A 38 4.83 -14.86 16.22
CA GLY A 38 4.20 -16.09 15.73
C GLY A 38 3.30 -15.94 14.50
N LEU A 39 3.30 -14.77 13.85
CA LEU A 39 2.46 -14.41 12.70
C LEU A 39 2.89 -15.07 11.38
N ASP A 40 4.06 -15.71 11.37
CA ASP A 40 4.60 -16.46 10.22
C ASP A 40 4.10 -17.91 10.15
N ARG A 41 3.18 -18.30 11.03
CA ARG A 41 2.65 -19.67 11.14
C ARG A 41 1.14 -19.71 10.88
N PRO A 42 0.57 -20.84 10.44
CA PRO A 42 -0.87 -20.98 10.36
C PRO A 42 -1.51 -20.85 11.75
N GLY A 43 -2.57 -20.07 11.84
CA GLY A 43 -3.37 -19.88 13.05
C GLY A 43 -4.86 -19.78 12.73
N ASN A 44 -5.70 -20.01 13.73
CA ASN A 44 -7.16 -20.04 13.58
C ASN A 44 -7.85 -18.77 14.09
N ASP A 45 -7.18 -17.63 13.98
CA ASP A 45 -7.66 -16.33 14.44
C ASP A 45 -7.60 -15.28 13.32
N SER A 46 -8.05 -14.06 13.63
CA SER A 46 -8.08 -12.95 12.67
C SER A 46 -6.71 -12.41 12.28
N LEU A 47 -5.65 -12.67 13.04
CA LEU A 47 -4.29 -12.22 12.73
C LEU A 47 -3.61 -13.14 11.72
N HIS A 48 -3.90 -14.44 11.78
CA HIS A 48 -3.32 -15.44 10.88
C HIS A 48 -4.14 -15.71 9.63
N ARG A 49 -5.39 -15.25 9.57
CA ARG A 49 -6.25 -15.35 8.39
C ARG A 49 -6.11 -14.08 7.54
N PRO A 50 -5.46 -14.15 6.35
CA PRO A 50 -5.29 -12.97 5.52
C PRO A 50 -6.64 -12.45 5.03
N ASN A 51 -6.86 -11.14 5.12
CA ASN A 51 -7.97 -10.50 4.44
C ASN A 51 -7.68 -10.44 2.93
N ALA A 52 -8.15 -11.45 2.19
CA ALA A 52 -7.94 -11.56 0.75
C ALA A 52 -8.45 -10.34 -0.04
N TRP A 53 -9.36 -9.55 0.53
CA TRP A 53 -9.90 -8.35 -0.12
C TRP A 53 -8.92 -7.18 -0.17
N GLU A 54 -7.82 -7.23 0.58
CA GLU A 54 -6.76 -6.21 0.50
C GLU A 54 -5.80 -6.46 -0.65
N PHE A 55 -5.85 -7.64 -1.28
CA PHE A 55 -4.94 -8.01 -2.35
C PHE A 55 -5.50 -7.60 -3.72
N LEU A 56 -4.62 -7.14 -4.59
CA LEU A 56 -4.86 -6.95 -6.02
C LEU A 56 -4.06 -8.04 -6.74
N VAL A 57 -4.77 -8.92 -7.44
CA VAL A 57 -4.18 -10.05 -8.16
C VAL A 57 -4.15 -9.71 -9.65
N ASN A 58 -2.98 -9.39 -10.19
CA ASN A 58 -2.77 -9.26 -11.62
C ASN A 58 -2.29 -10.61 -12.18
N LYS A 59 -3.20 -11.30 -12.87
CA LYS A 59 -2.96 -12.63 -13.43
C LYS A 59 -2.09 -12.62 -14.69
N GLU A 60 -2.06 -11.51 -15.43
CA GLU A 60 -1.29 -11.38 -16.67
C GLU A 60 0.21 -11.32 -16.41
N TYR A 61 0.60 -10.53 -15.39
CA TYR A 61 2.00 -10.33 -15.01
C TYR A 61 2.42 -11.17 -13.80
N HIS A 62 1.56 -12.06 -13.30
CA HIS A 62 1.82 -12.90 -12.13
C HIS A 62 2.25 -12.07 -10.90
N LEU A 63 1.54 -10.98 -10.63
CA LEU A 63 1.81 -10.05 -9.52
C LEU A 63 0.65 -10.00 -8.53
N ILE A 64 0.98 -10.10 -7.24
CA ILE A 64 0.02 -9.97 -6.15
C ILE A 64 0.51 -8.89 -5.18
N TRP A 65 -0.27 -7.82 -5.02
CA TRP A 65 0.07 -6.75 -4.11
C TRP A 65 -0.94 -6.64 -2.97
N CYS A 66 -0.47 -6.70 -1.73
CA CYS A 66 -1.25 -6.34 -0.55
C CYS A 66 -1.25 -4.83 -0.36
N ASN A 67 -2.41 -4.19 -0.53
CA ASN A 67 -2.53 -2.75 -0.39
C ASN A 67 -2.46 -2.30 1.08
N VAL A 68 -1.35 -1.69 1.46
CA VAL A 68 -1.18 -1.04 2.77
C VAL A 68 -1.25 0.47 2.62
N PHE A 69 -2.32 1.09 3.11
CA PHE A 69 -2.49 2.54 3.03
C PHE A 69 -1.36 3.31 3.72
N LYS A 70 -0.98 4.44 3.11
CA LYS A 70 0.10 5.35 3.56
C LYS A 70 1.50 4.70 3.57
N ALA A 71 1.66 3.54 2.95
CA ALA A 71 2.93 2.90 2.65
C ALA A 71 3.08 2.75 1.13
N ALA A 72 3.31 3.88 0.45
CA ALA A 72 3.39 3.98 -1.03
C ALA A 72 2.11 3.53 -1.79
N SER A 73 0.97 3.49 -1.10
CA SER A 73 -0.31 3.02 -1.67
C SER A 73 -0.74 3.79 -2.92
N THR A 74 -0.54 5.11 -2.98
CA THR A 74 -0.89 5.91 -4.17
C THR A 74 -0.07 5.49 -5.39
N SER A 75 1.24 5.32 -5.21
CA SER A 75 2.16 4.94 -6.30
C SER A 75 1.84 3.56 -6.83
N TRP A 76 1.60 2.58 -5.96
CA TRP A 76 1.25 1.22 -6.40
C TRP A 76 -0.16 1.12 -6.96
N MET A 77 -1.12 1.92 -6.46
CA MET A 77 -2.45 1.98 -7.07
C MET A 77 -2.39 2.58 -8.48
N TYR A 78 -1.53 3.57 -8.73
CA TYR A 78 -1.28 4.08 -10.07
C TYR A 78 -0.73 2.99 -10.99
N ASN A 79 0.33 2.29 -10.56
CA ASN A 79 0.93 1.21 -11.35
C ASN A 79 -0.05 0.06 -11.63
N PHE A 80 -0.80 -0.41 -10.62
CA PHE A 80 -1.80 -1.46 -10.83
C PHE A 80 -2.93 -1.01 -11.76
N ASN A 81 -3.34 0.25 -11.73
CA ASN A 81 -4.31 0.76 -12.70
C ASN A 81 -3.72 0.85 -14.12
N LEU A 82 -2.45 1.21 -14.29
CA LEU A 82 -1.79 1.15 -15.60
C LEU A 82 -1.74 -0.30 -16.12
N LEU A 83 -1.33 -1.25 -15.28
CA LEU A 83 -1.31 -2.68 -15.61
C LEU A 83 -2.71 -3.24 -15.89
N ALA A 84 -3.76 -2.57 -15.41
CA ALA A 84 -5.15 -2.92 -15.72
C ALA A 84 -5.62 -2.34 -17.07
N GLY A 85 -4.78 -1.61 -17.79
CA GLY A 85 -5.09 -1.01 -19.09
C GLY A 85 -5.68 0.40 -19.04
N TYR A 86 -5.65 1.09 -17.89
CA TYR A 86 -5.98 2.51 -17.87
C TYR A 86 -4.81 3.35 -18.40
N SER A 87 -5.10 4.37 -19.21
CA SER A 87 -4.05 5.26 -19.73
C SER A 87 -3.58 6.27 -18.67
N PRO A 88 -2.31 6.72 -18.72
CA PRO A 88 -1.81 7.79 -17.84
C PRO A 88 -2.66 9.07 -17.91
N GLN A 89 -3.12 9.43 -19.12
CA GLN A 89 -3.96 10.61 -19.35
C GLN A 89 -5.32 10.47 -18.65
N PHE A 90 -5.94 9.29 -18.74
CA PHE A 90 -7.18 9.01 -18.03
C PHE A 90 -6.98 9.07 -16.51
N LEU A 91 -5.94 8.44 -15.98
CA LEU A 91 -5.67 8.43 -14.54
C LEU A 91 -5.38 9.83 -13.99
N LYS A 92 -4.73 10.70 -14.78
CA LYS A 92 -4.48 12.09 -14.42
C LYS A 92 -5.75 12.96 -14.44
N ALA A 93 -6.65 12.72 -15.40
CA ALA A 93 -7.89 13.50 -15.55
C ALA A 93 -9.03 13.00 -14.66
N SER A 94 -9.00 11.72 -14.26
CA SER A 94 -10.06 11.09 -13.49
C SER A 94 -10.16 11.65 -12.08
N LYS A 95 -11.39 11.94 -11.65
CA LYS A 95 -11.71 12.28 -10.25
C LYS A 95 -12.10 11.06 -9.42
N ALA A 96 -12.10 9.86 -10.02
CA ALA A 96 -12.45 8.64 -9.32
C ALA A 96 -11.36 8.27 -8.30
N VAL A 97 -11.77 7.69 -7.18
CA VAL A 97 -10.82 7.21 -6.17
C VAL A 97 -9.98 6.08 -6.79
N PRO A 98 -8.63 6.14 -6.75
CA PRO A 98 -7.76 5.17 -7.42
C PRO A 98 -8.03 3.70 -7.07
N VAL A 99 -8.40 3.42 -5.81
CA VAL A 99 -8.75 2.06 -5.38
C VAL A 99 -10.05 1.57 -6.01
N SER A 100 -11.03 2.47 -6.21
CA SER A 100 -12.29 2.12 -6.86
C SER A 100 -12.07 1.77 -8.32
N LEU A 101 -11.20 2.49 -9.04
CA LEU A 101 -10.80 2.13 -10.40
C LEU A 101 -10.12 0.76 -10.45
N ALA A 102 -9.17 0.53 -9.55
CA ALA A 102 -8.47 -0.75 -9.50
C ALA A 102 -9.45 -1.91 -9.26
N ARG A 103 -10.44 -1.72 -8.37
CA ARG A 103 -11.46 -2.73 -8.07
C ARG A 103 -12.47 -3.01 -9.18
N GLN A 104 -12.56 -2.15 -10.20
CA GLN A 104 -13.30 -2.48 -11.43
C GLN A 104 -12.59 -3.56 -12.26
N ARG A 105 -11.27 -3.71 -12.09
CA ARG A 105 -10.43 -4.63 -12.88
C ARG A 105 -9.87 -5.79 -12.06
N TYR A 106 -9.69 -5.60 -10.76
CA TYR A 106 -9.17 -6.60 -9.83
C TYR A 106 -10.25 -6.98 -8.80
N PRO A 107 -11.04 -8.04 -9.06
CA PRO A 107 -12.10 -8.46 -8.16
C PRO A 107 -11.55 -8.91 -6.81
N ARG A 108 -12.43 -8.95 -5.80
CA ARG A 108 -12.11 -9.48 -4.47
C ARG A 108 -12.19 -10.99 -4.51
N HIS A 109 -11.12 -11.64 -4.10
CA HIS A 109 -11.01 -13.09 -4.05
C HIS A 109 -11.31 -13.63 -2.66
N SER A 110 -11.68 -14.92 -2.59
CA SER A 110 -11.66 -15.65 -1.33
C SER A 110 -10.21 -15.93 -0.88
N ALA A 111 -10.01 -16.29 0.39
CA ALA A 111 -8.70 -16.71 0.89
C ALA A 111 -8.18 -17.96 0.15
N GLU A 112 -9.06 -18.88 -0.22
CA GLU A 112 -8.73 -20.10 -0.97
C GLU A 112 -8.27 -19.79 -2.40
N GLU A 113 -8.95 -18.86 -3.07
CA GLU A 113 -8.55 -18.39 -4.40
C GLU A 113 -7.20 -17.66 -4.35
N LEU A 114 -7.03 -16.77 -3.37
CA LEU A 114 -5.76 -16.06 -3.17
C LEU A 114 -4.60 -17.05 -2.95
N ALA A 115 -4.80 -18.08 -2.12
CA ALA A 115 -3.81 -19.12 -1.88
C ALA A 115 -3.40 -19.85 -3.17
N LYS A 116 -4.34 -20.08 -4.10
CA LYS A 116 -4.03 -20.68 -5.41
C LYS A 116 -3.14 -19.76 -6.25
N TYR A 117 -3.46 -18.48 -6.33
CA TYR A 117 -2.66 -17.50 -7.09
C TYR A 117 -1.28 -17.24 -6.47
N LEU A 118 -1.14 -17.39 -5.16
CA LEU A 118 0.17 -17.24 -4.50
C LEU A 118 1.19 -18.29 -4.95
N ASN A 119 0.76 -19.44 -5.48
CA ASN A 119 1.66 -20.52 -5.90
C ASN A 119 2.47 -20.19 -7.17
N ASP A 120 1.95 -19.32 -8.04
CA ASP A 120 2.54 -19.03 -9.35
C ASP A 120 2.81 -17.53 -9.57
N SER A 121 2.72 -16.73 -8.51
CA SER A 121 2.83 -15.27 -8.59
C SER A 121 3.83 -14.71 -7.59
N ILE A 122 4.50 -13.62 -7.98
CA ILE A 122 5.30 -12.83 -7.06
C ILE A 122 4.34 -12.00 -6.21
N SER A 123 4.31 -12.30 -4.91
CA SER A 123 3.54 -11.52 -3.94
C SER A 123 4.43 -10.56 -3.17
N PHE A 124 3.93 -9.36 -2.92
CA PHE A 124 4.67 -8.36 -2.17
C PHE A 124 3.75 -7.37 -1.45
N LEU A 125 4.34 -6.68 -0.49
CA LEU A 125 3.74 -5.58 0.24
C LEU A 125 4.82 -4.54 0.54
N ILE A 126 4.42 -3.28 0.68
CA ILE A 126 5.33 -2.21 1.08
C ILE A 126 4.97 -1.78 2.50
N VAL A 127 5.98 -1.75 3.36
CA VAL A 127 5.84 -1.27 4.74
C VAL A 127 6.50 0.09 4.94
N ARG A 128 6.02 0.79 5.96
CA ARG A 128 6.55 2.06 6.46
C ARG A 128 6.63 1.99 7.98
N HIS A 129 7.54 2.76 8.59
CA HIS A 129 7.61 2.88 10.04
C HIS A 129 6.22 3.18 10.63
N PRO A 130 5.72 2.44 11.64
CA PRO A 130 4.35 2.57 12.12
C PRO A 130 3.95 3.99 12.52
N PHE A 131 4.82 4.71 13.26
CA PHE A 131 4.54 6.08 13.67
C PHE A 131 4.53 7.08 12.50
N GLU A 132 5.37 6.88 11.48
CA GLU A 132 5.29 7.72 10.29
C GLU A 132 4.02 7.44 9.48
N ARG A 133 3.59 6.18 9.41
CA ARG A 133 2.34 5.78 8.76
C ARG A 133 1.15 6.42 9.46
N LEU A 134 1.14 6.37 10.80
CA LEU A 134 0.10 6.97 11.63
C LEU A 134 0.07 8.49 11.48
N LEU A 135 1.22 9.17 11.58
CA LEU A 135 1.31 10.61 11.38
C LEU A 135 0.84 11.00 9.97
N SER A 136 1.26 10.26 8.94
CA SER A 136 0.81 10.50 7.57
C SER A 136 -0.71 10.35 7.41
N ALA A 137 -1.32 9.38 8.09
CA ALA A 137 -2.77 9.20 8.11
C ALA A 137 -3.47 10.33 8.87
N TYR A 138 -2.95 10.72 10.03
CA TYR A 138 -3.48 11.82 10.84
C TYR A 138 -3.50 13.13 10.03
N ARG A 139 -2.39 13.48 9.38
CA ARG A 139 -2.30 14.72 8.59
C ARG A 139 -3.29 14.72 7.42
N ASP A 140 -3.37 13.58 6.72
CA ASP A 140 -4.23 13.39 5.55
C ASP A 140 -5.73 13.38 5.90
N LYS A 141 -6.10 12.74 7.02
CA LYS A 141 -7.50 12.45 7.35
C LYS A 141 -8.07 13.32 8.46
N LEU A 142 -7.26 13.99 9.27
CA LEU A 142 -7.75 14.77 10.41
C LEU A 142 -7.25 16.22 10.34
N GLU A 143 -5.93 16.44 10.28
CA GLU A 143 -5.32 17.79 10.29
C GLU A 143 -5.76 18.66 9.11
N HIS A 144 -5.66 18.13 7.89
CA HIS A 144 -6.00 18.85 6.66
C HIS A 144 -7.38 18.46 6.11
N SER A 145 -8.27 17.98 6.98
CA SER A 145 -9.64 17.66 6.58
C SER A 145 -10.41 18.94 6.21
N LEU A 146 -11.19 18.88 5.13
CA LEU A 146 -12.06 20.00 4.76
C LEU A 146 -13.15 20.19 5.82
N PRO A 147 -13.56 21.43 6.13
CA PRO A 147 -14.63 21.70 7.08
C PRO A 147 -15.93 20.94 6.72
N HIS A 148 -16.67 20.52 7.76
CA HIS A 148 -17.95 19.82 7.66
C HIS A 148 -17.93 18.49 6.90
N THR A 149 -16.74 17.88 6.73
CA THR A 149 -16.62 16.52 6.23
C THR A 149 -16.72 15.50 7.37
N PHE A 150 -16.97 14.24 7.02
CA PHE A 150 -16.91 13.13 7.98
C PHE A 150 -15.63 13.16 8.83
N HIS A 151 -14.50 13.41 8.16
CA HIS A 151 -13.18 13.45 8.74
C HIS A 151 -12.96 14.61 9.72
N SER A 152 -13.44 15.82 9.40
CA SER A 152 -13.37 16.95 10.33
C SER A 152 -14.22 16.74 11.57
N ASN A 153 -15.42 16.16 11.39
CA ASN A 153 -16.33 15.87 12.50
C ASN A 153 -15.76 14.78 13.43
N LEU A 154 -15.16 13.74 12.85
CA LEU A 154 -14.47 12.70 13.59
C LEU A 154 -13.28 13.26 14.40
N GLY A 155 -12.48 14.13 13.79
CA GLY A 155 -11.36 14.79 14.48
C GLY A 155 -11.82 15.61 15.68
N ALA A 156 -12.86 16.44 15.51
CA ALA A 156 -13.45 17.23 16.59
C ALA A 156 -13.98 16.33 17.72
N HIS A 157 -14.66 15.24 17.38
CA HIS A 157 -15.19 14.28 18.34
C HIS A 157 -14.07 13.63 19.18
N ILE A 158 -12.97 13.22 18.54
CA ILE A 158 -11.80 12.65 19.24
C ILE A 158 -11.23 13.66 20.23
N VAL A 159 -11.01 14.91 19.79
CA VAL A 159 -10.44 15.96 20.68
C VAL A 159 -11.37 16.23 21.86
N TRP A 160 -12.68 16.32 21.63
CA TRP A 160 -13.66 16.56 22.68
C TRP A 160 -13.66 15.47 23.77
N HIS A 161 -13.47 14.21 23.39
CA HIS A 161 -13.48 13.09 24.32
C HIS A 161 -12.15 12.82 25.02
N TYR A 162 -11.02 13.01 24.33
CA TYR A 162 -9.73 12.48 24.78
C TYR A 162 -8.69 13.55 25.13
N ARG A 163 -8.91 14.83 24.79
CA ARG A 163 -8.03 15.90 25.26
C ARG A 163 -8.35 16.16 26.74
N ALA A 164 -7.42 15.78 27.63
CA ALA A 164 -7.48 16.16 29.04
C ALA A 164 -7.65 17.69 29.15
N ARG A 165 -8.51 18.12 30.08
CA ARG A 165 -8.68 19.55 30.37
C ARG A 165 -7.42 20.15 30.96
#